data_AF-A0A1Z4EUA9-F1
#
_entry.id   AF-A0A1Z4EUA9-F1
#
_cell.length_a   1.000
_cell.length_b   1.000
_cell.length_c   1.000
_cell.angle_alpha   90.00
_cell.angle_beta   90.00
_cell.angle_gamma   90.00
#
_symmetry.space_group_name_H-M   'P 1'
#
loop_
_entity.id
_entity.type
_entity.pdbx_description
1 polymer ?
#
loop_
_entity_poly.entity_id
_entity_poly.type
_entity_poly.pdbx_seq_one_letter_code
_entity_poly.pdbx_strand_id
1 'polypeptide(L)'
;MTRFDVTPERLLEAAKFAQDTADGLIDRHQRVSQQVTALLDTGWTGQAADAYRKGWSEWDQGFRKVVTGLLHKVYIMQNNAASFANLDVNNAANMNDVGRNL
;
A
#
# COMPACT_ATOMS: atom_id res chain seq x y z
N MET A 1 11.96 25.41 -15.70
CA MET A 1 11.83 25.07 -14.28
C MET A 1 10.53 24.28 -14.13
N THR A 2 10.59 22.94 -14.15
CA THR A 2 9.40 22.09 -14.02
C THR A 2 8.96 22.11 -12.56
N ARG A 3 7.87 22.82 -12.27
CA ARG A 3 7.18 22.74 -10.98
C ARG A 3 6.71 21.28 -10.82
N PHE A 4 7.18 20.59 -9.78
CA PHE A 4 6.66 19.27 -9.44
C PHE A 4 5.22 19.45 -8.94
N ASP A 5 4.25 19.27 -9.84
CA ASP A 5 2.82 19.46 -9.56
C ASP A 5 2.24 18.20 -8.90
N VAL A 6 2.81 17.83 -7.75
CA VAL A 6 2.26 16.77 -6.91
C VAL A 6 1.18 17.42 -6.05
N THR A 7 -0.06 17.37 -6.53
CA THR A 7 -1.21 17.90 -5.77
C THR A 7 -1.66 16.90 -4.70
N PRO A 8 -2.32 17.37 -3.61
CA PRO A 8 -2.92 16.49 -2.62
C PRO A 8 -3.85 15.44 -3.24
N GLU A 9 -4.63 15.82 -4.25
CA GLU A 9 -5.58 14.93 -4.93
C GLU A 9 -4.85 13.79 -5.65
N ARG A 10 -3.75 14.08 -6.35
CA ARG A 10 -2.95 13.07 -7.04
C ARG A 10 -2.30 12.08 -6.07
N LEU A 11 -1.88 12.55 -4.89
CA LEU A 11 -1.37 11.68 -3.83
C LEU A 11 -2.45 10.76 -3.28
N LEU A 12 -3.67 11.26 -3.10
CA LEU A 12 -4.81 10.47 -2.63
C LEU A 12 -5.26 9.44 -3.68
N GLU A 13 -5.27 9.80 -4.97
CA GLU A 13 -5.53 8.87 -6.08
C GLU A 13 -4.49 7.73 -6.10
N ALA A 14 -3.21 8.07 -5.99
CA ALA A 14 -2.13 7.09 -5.96
C ALA A 14 -2.21 6.18 -4.72
N ALA A 15 -2.53 6.76 -3.56
CA ALA A 15 -2.75 6.00 -2.32
C ALA A 15 -3.91 5.03 -2.47
N LYS A 16 -5.04 5.47 -3.05
CA LYS A 16 -6.19 4.61 -3.30
C LYS A 16 -5.83 3.46 -4.25
N PHE A 17 -5.15 3.74 -5.35
CA PHE A 17 -4.71 2.69 -6.28
C PHE A 17 -3.82 1.64 -5.61
N ALA A 18 -2.85 2.08 -4.79
CA ALA A 18 -1.97 1.19 -4.06
C ALA A 18 -2.72 0.36 -2.99
N GLN A 19 -3.71 0.95 -2.31
CA GLN A 19 -4.60 0.27 -1.38
C GLN A 19 -5.42 -0.82 -2.08
N ASP A 20 -6.13 -0.45 -3.16
CA ASP A 20 -6.96 -1.39 -3.93
C ASP A 20 -6.11 -2.56 -4.49
N THR A 21 -4.87 -2.27 -4.88
CA THR A 21 -3.91 -3.29 -5.31
C THR A 21 -3.50 -4.22 -4.17
N ALA A 22 -3.21 -3.67 -2.98
CA ALA A 22 -2.85 -4.46 -1.81
C ALA A 22 -4.00 -5.39 -1.39
N ASP A 23 -5.23 -4.88 -1.37
CA ASP A 23 -6.43 -5.66 -1.01
C ASP A 23 -6.67 -6.80 -2.02
N GLY A 24 -6.59 -6.49 -3.32
CA GLY A 24 -6.72 -7.52 -4.36
C GLY A 24 -5.65 -8.60 -4.30
N LEU A 25 -4.42 -8.25 -3.89
CA LEU A 25 -3.34 -9.20 -3.65
C LEU A 25 -3.62 -10.08 -2.42
N ILE A 26 -4.09 -9.50 -1.32
CA ILE A 26 -4.49 -10.23 -0.09
C ILE A 26 -5.57 -11.26 -0.41
N ASP A 27 -6.63 -10.85 -1.10
CA ASP A 27 -7.74 -11.74 -1.44
C ASP A 27 -7.28 -12.92 -2.31
N ARG A 28 -6.44 -12.67 -3.30
CA ARG A 28 -5.89 -13.71 -4.17
C ARG A 28 -4.97 -14.65 -3.39
N HIS A 29 -4.12 -14.11 -2.53
CA HIS A 29 -3.22 -14.89 -1.71
C HIS A 29 -3.97 -15.80 -0.73
N GLN A 30 -5.04 -15.31 -0.09
CA GLN A 30 -5.88 -16.13 0.79
C GLN A 30 -6.47 -17.33 0.06
N ARG A 31 -6.96 -17.15 -1.17
CA ARG A 31 -7.49 -18.26 -1.98
C ARG A 31 -6.41 -19.30 -2.32
N VAL A 32 -5.22 -18.85 -2.73
CA VAL A 32 -4.10 -19.76 -3.01
C VAL A 32 -3.66 -20.47 -1.74
N SER A 33 -3.58 -19.77 -0.61
CA SER A 33 -3.21 -20.35 0.68
C SER A 33 -4.15 -21.48 1.09
N GLN A 34 -5.47 -21.30 0.90
CA GLN A 34 -6.45 -22.35 1.18
C GLN A 34 -6.23 -23.58 0.29
N GLN A 35 -5.93 -23.39 -0.99
CA GLN A 35 -5.64 -24.49 -1.92
C GLN A 35 -4.34 -25.23 -1.55
N VAL A 36 -3.30 -24.48 -1.15
CA VAL A 36 -2.03 -25.06 -0.72
C VAL A 36 -2.18 -25.85 0.57
N THR A 37 -2.90 -25.31 1.57
CA THR A 37 -3.21 -26.06 2.79
C THR A 37 -3.97 -27.34 2.47
N ALA A 38 -5.01 -27.28 1.64
CA ALA A 38 -5.76 -28.47 1.23
C ALA A 38 -4.87 -29.52 0.54
N LEU A 39 -3.99 -29.11 -0.38
CA LEU A 39 -3.05 -30.00 -1.07
C LEU A 39 -2.06 -30.68 -0.10
N LEU A 40 -1.59 -29.94 0.92
CA LEU A 40 -0.64 -30.46 1.90
C LEU A 40 -1.32 -31.34 2.96
N ASP A 41 -2.61 -31.13 3.22
CA ASP A 41 -3.41 -31.87 4.18
C ASP A 41 -3.99 -33.18 3.60
N THR A 42 -3.99 -33.37 2.27
CA THR A 42 -4.48 -34.61 1.62
C THR A 42 -3.53 -35.81 1.76
N GLY A 43 -2.63 -35.81 2.74
CA GLY A 43 -1.68 -36.89 2.98
C GLY A 43 -0.48 -36.91 2.03
N TRP A 44 -0.22 -35.81 1.30
CA TRP A 44 0.96 -35.70 0.46
C TRP A 44 2.23 -35.54 1.32
N THR A 45 3.12 -36.54 1.24
CA THR A 45 4.33 -36.64 2.08
C THR A 45 5.57 -36.97 1.26
N GLY A 46 6.74 -36.89 1.90
CA GLY A 46 8.04 -37.14 1.28
C GLY A 46 8.76 -35.86 0.83
N GLN A 47 9.97 -36.03 0.30
CA GLN A 47 10.90 -34.94 0.02
C GLN A 47 10.33 -33.84 -0.90
N ALA A 48 9.49 -34.22 -1.88
CA ALA A 48 8.84 -33.26 -2.77
C ALA A 48 7.82 -32.37 -2.02
N ALA A 49 7.04 -32.96 -1.09
CA ALA A 49 6.09 -32.21 -0.26
C ALA A 49 6.83 -31.26 0.68
N ASP A 50 7.97 -31.67 1.24
CA ASP A 50 8.80 -30.82 2.12
C ASP A 50 9.43 -29.65 1.36
N ALA A 51 9.96 -29.89 0.17
CA ALA A 51 10.47 -28.83 -0.71
C ALA A 51 9.37 -27.83 -1.08
N TYR A 52 8.16 -28.32 -1.37
CA TYR A 52 7.01 -27.46 -1.66
C TYR A 52 6.60 -26.62 -0.44
N ARG A 53 6.51 -27.21 0.77
CA ARG A 53 6.23 -26.48 2.03
C ARG A 53 7.24 -25.37 2.26
N LYS A 54 8.53 -25.64 2.04
CA LYS A 54 9.58 -24.65 2.18
C LYS A 54 9.41 -23.50 1.18
N GLY A 55 9.23 -23.81 -0.10
CA GLY A 55 9.00 -22.80 -1.15
C GLY A 55 7.75 -21.97 -0.88
N TRP A 56 6.67 -22.60 -0.39
CA TRP A 56 5.45 -21.91 0.00
C TRP A 56 5.66 -20.95 1.19
N SER A 57 6.41 -21.38 2.21
CA SER A 57 6.77 -20.51 3.34
C SER A 57 7.59 -19.29 2.91
N GLU A 58 8.56 -19.48 2.01
CA GLU A 58 9.34 -18.38 1.43
C GLU A 58 8.45 -17.43 0.62
N TRP A 59 7.51 -17.97 -0.15
CA TRP A 59 6.51 -17.19 -0.88
C TRP A 59 5.60 -16.37 0.04
N ASP A 60 5.00 -16.96 1.08
CA ASP A 60 4.14 -16.25 2.05
C ASP A 60 4.90 -15.10 2.73
N GLN A 61 6.16 -15.32 3.09
CA GLN A 61 7.01 -14.28 3.65
C GLN A 61 7.27 -13.15 2.64
N GLY A 62 7.58 -13.48 1.38
CA GLY A 62 7.76 -12.49 0.32
C GLY A 62 6.49 -11.69 0.05
N PHE A 63 5.34 -12.37 -0.01
CA PHE A 63 4.03 -11.79 -0.18
C PHE A 63 3.73 -10.75 0.90
N ARG A 64 3.92 -11.11 2.18
CA ARG A 64 3.74 -10.18 3.31
C ARG A 64 4.59 -8.93 3.16
N LYS A 65 5.86 -9.07 2.75
CA LYS A 65 6.75 -7.91 2.52
C LYS A 65 6.22 -6.98 1.44
N VAL A 66 5.69 -7.52 0.33
CA VAL A 66 5.10 -6.71 -0.75
C VAL A 66 3.88 -5.95 -0.26
N VAL A 67 2.94 -6.62 0.41
CA VAL A 67 1.72 -5.98 0.96
C VAL A 67 2.09 -4.91 1.98
N THR A 68 2.98 -5.21 2.93
CA THR A 68 3.45 -4.23 3.91
C THR A 68 4.09 -3.02 3.23
N GLY A 69 4.89 -3.23 2.18
CA GLY A 69 5.50 -2.14 1.41
C GLY A 69 4.48 -1.26 0.70
N LEU A 70 3.43 -1.85 0.12
CA LEU A 70 2.32 -1.11 -0.49
C LEU A 70 1.57 -0.27 0.56
N LEU A 71 1.15 -0.89 1.67
CA LEU A 71 0.42 -0.19 2.73
C LEU A 71 1.25 0.91 3.40
N HIS A 72 2.56 0.71 3.54
CA HIS A 72 3.45 1.76 4.02
C HIS A 72 3.51 2.97 3.06
N LYS A 73 3.53 2.72 1.74
CA LYS A 73 3.47 3.80 0.75
C LYS A 73 2.13 4.53 0.77
N VAL A 74 1.02 3.81 0.94
CA VAL A 74 -0.32 4.40 1.13
C VAL A 74 -0.30 5.39 2.29
N TYR A 75 0.23 4.97 3.45
CA TYR A 75 0.35 5.81 4.64
C TYR A 75 1.16 7.08 4.38
N ILE A 76 2.34 6.96 3.73
CA ILE A 76 3.18 8.13 3.41
C ILE A 76 2.44 9.10 2.47
N MET A 77 1.79 8.59 1.43
CA MET A 77 1.06 9.42 0.46
C MET A 77 -0.10 10.18 1.11
N GLN A 78 -0.87 9.52 1.99
CA GLN A 78 -1.97 10.15 2.72
C GLN A 78 -1.47 11.24 3.68
N ASN A 79 -0.38 10.99 4.42
CA ASN A 79 0.22 12.01 5.28
C ASN A 79 0.72 13.22 4.50
N ASN A 80 1.40 13.00 3.38
CA ASN A 80 1.90 14.09 2.54
C ASN A 80 0.75 14.93 1.98
N ALA A 81 -0.34 14.30 1.53
CA ALA A 81 -1.53 15.00 1.06
C ALA A 81 -2.13 15.89 2.16
N ALA A 82 -2.25 15.37 3.38
CA ALA A 82 -2.74 16.14 4.53
C ALA A 82 -1.82 17.32 4.89
N SER A 83 -0.49 17.13 4.85
CA SER A 83 0.47 18.20 5.08
C SER A 83 0.36 19.32 4.05
N PHE A 84 0.20 18.99 2.77
CA PHE A 84 0.04 19.99 1.71
C PHE A 84 -1.27 20.77 1.83
N ALA A 85 -2.39 20.09 2.10
CA ALA A 85 -3.67 20.76 2.34
C ALA A 85 -3.59 21.77 3.50
N ASN A 86 -2.90 21.42 4.58
CA ASN A 86 -2.71 22.34 5.72
C ASN A 86 -1.83 23.54 5.37
N LEU A 87 -0.76 23.35 4.59
CA LEU A 87 0.09 24.46 4.14
C LEU A 87 -0.70 25.43 3.26
N ASP A 88 -1.54 24.93 2.35
CA ASP A 88 -2.35 25.77 1.48
C ASP A 88 -3.38 26.59 2.27
N VAL A 89 -4.06 25.99 3.25
CA VAL A 89 -5.01 26.71 4.13
C VAL A 89 -4.30 27.81 4.93
N ASN A 90 -3.13 27.52 5.52
CA ASN A 90 -2.37 28.49 6.30
C ASN A 90 -1.86 29.65 5.43
N ASN A 91 -1.37 29.35 4.24
CA ASN A 91 -0.93 30.37 3.28
C ASN A 91 -2.10 31.27 2.86
N ALA A 92 -3.27 30.69 2.56
CA ALA A 92 -4.47 31.45 2.21
C ALA A 92 -4.94 32.37 3.36
N ALA A 93 -4.89 31.89 4.61
CA ALA A 93 -5.23 32.69 5.79
C ALA A 93 -4.28 33.88 5.97
N ASN A 94 -2.96 33.65 5.89
CA ASN A 94 -1.95 34.70 6.00
C ASN A 94 -2.07 35.75 4.89
N MET A 95 -2.36 35.34 3.65
CA MET A 95 -2.56 36.27 2.54
C MET A 95 -3.79 37.15 2.71
N ASN A 96 -4.90 36.61 3.24
CA ASN A 96 -6.10 37.38 3.54
C ASN A 96 -5.83 38.43 4.63
N ASP A 97 -5.05 38.08 5.64
CA ASP A 97 -4.69 39.00 6.72
C ASP A 97 -3.79 40.15 6.24
N VAL A 98 -2.78 39.86 5.41
CA VAL A 98 -1.96 40.91 4.77
C VAL A 98 -2.80 41.81 3.87
N GLY A 99 -3.71 41.23 3.07
CA GLY A 99 -4.58 42.01 2.18
C GLY A 99 -5.62 42.88 2.90
N ARG A 100 -5.96 42.56 4.15
CA ARG A 100 -6.84 43.39 5.01
C ARG A 100 -6.11 44.53 5.72
N ASN A 101 -4.79 44.43 5.85
CA ASN A 101 -3.94 45.41 6.53
C ASN A 101 -3.32 46.44 5.56
N LEU A 102 -3.74 46.44 4.29
CA LEU A 102 -3.42 47.43 3.25
C LEU A 102 -4.66 48.23 2.86
#